data_AF-A0A376K1K2-F1
#
_entry.id   AF-A0A376K1K2-F1
#
_cell.length_a   1.000
_cell.length_b   1.000
_cell.length_c   1.000
_cell.angle_alpha   90.00
_cell.angle_beta   90.00
_cell.angle_gamma   90.00
#
_symmetry.space_group_name_H-M   'P 1'
#
loop_
_entity.id
_entity.type
_entity.pdbx_description
1 polymer ?
#
loop_
_entity_poly.entity_id
_entity_poly.type
_entity_poly.pdbx_seq_one_letter_code
_entity_poly.pdbx_strand_id
1 'polypeptide(L)'
;MKKIRDKWRVNERLAARYWRFAGVLLLRGDDGKPLASAINDPERLQQADQCLERAAWLHPKIQVKTLRQRIAARLRALQGT
;
A
#
# COMPACT_ATOMS: atom_id res chain seq x y z
N MET A 1 -20.63 -26.91 -16.44
CA MET A 1 -19.62 -26.21 -15.61
C MET A 1 -19.88 -24.69 -15.56
N LYS A 2 -20.91 -24.23 -14.84
CA LYS A 2 -21.33 -22.81 -14.95
C LYS A 2 -21.88 -22.18 -13.66
N LYS A 3 -21.39 -22.55 -12.47
CA LYS A 3 -21.81 -21.91 -11.19
C LYS A 3 -20.72 -21.82 -10.10
N ILE A 4 -19.44 -21.79 -10.46
CA ILE A 4 -18.34 -21.48 -9.50
C ILE A 4 -17.91 -20.01 -9.62
N ARG A 5 -18.28 -19.33 -10.72
CA ARG A 5 -17.89 -17.93 -10.98
C ARG A 5 -18.60 -16.89 -10.10
N ASP A 6 -19.86 -17.11 -9.71
CA ASP A 6 -20.64 -16.10 -8.97
C ASP A 6 -20.50 -16.19 -7.45
N LYS A 7 -20.02 -17.33 -6.90
CA LYS A 7 -19.96 -17.55 -5.45
C LYS A 7 -18.60 -17.20 -4.84
N TRP A 8 -17.55 -17.18 -5.64
CA TRP A 8 -16.28 -16.61 -5.22
C TRP A 8 -16.35 -15.10 -5.48
N ARG A 9 -17.03 -14.38 -4.58
CA ARG A 9 -16.67 -12.98 -4.31
C ARG A 9 -15.17 -13.03 -4.00
N VAL A 10 -14.31 -12.79 -5.00
CA VAL A 10 -12.92 -12.41 -4.76
C VAL A 10 -13.07 -11.23 -3.82
N ASN A 11 -12.82 -11.53 -2.54
CA ASN A 11 -13.28 -10.70 -1.45
C ASN A 11 -12.57 -9.37 -1.68
N GLU A 12 -13.27 -8.30 -2.05
CA GLU A 12 -12.65 -6.99 -2.26
C GLU A 12 -11.79 -6.62 -1.05
N ARG A 13 -12.18 -7.14 0.13
CA ARG A 13 -11.41 -7.17 1.38
C ARG A 13 -10.08 -7.93 1.32
N LEU A 14 -10.03 -9.12 0.72
CA LEU A 14 -8.80 -9.90 0.53
C LEU A 14 -7.88 -9.22 -0.49
N ALA A 15 -8.43 -8.74 -1.60
CA ALA A 15 -7.67 -7.96 -2.57
C ALA A 15 -7.10 -6.69 -1.92
N ALA A 16 -7.90 -5.96 -1.15
CA ALA A 16 -7.43 -4.80 -0.41
C ALA A 16 -6.33 -5.16 0.60
N ARG A 17 -6.44 -6.30 1.31
CA ARG A 17 -5.39 -6.79 2.22
C ARG A 17 -4.10 -7.13 1.48
N TYR A 18 -4.20 -7.75 0.31
CA TYR A 18 -3.05 -8.03 -0.54
C TYR A 18 -2.33 -6.74 -0.94
N TRP A 19 -3.07 -5.74 -1.45
CA TRP A 19 -2.51 -4.45 -1.82
C TRP A 19 -1.91 -3.68 -0.64
N ARG A 20 -2.55 -3.73 0.54
CA ARG A 20 -1.98 -3.19 1.78
C ARG A 20 -0.67 -3.89 2.14
N PHE A 21 -0.62 -5.21 2.05
CA PHE A 21 0.59 -5.98 2.35
C PHE A 21 1.70 -5.68 1.35
N ALA A 22 1.40 -5.60 0.06
CA ALA A 22 2.36 -5.23 -0.98
C ALA A 22 2.95 -3.83 -0.73
N GLY A 23 2.11 -2.83 -0.43
CA GLY A 23 2.58 -1.48 -0.09
C GLY A 23 3.45 -1.45 1.16
N VAL A 24 3.08 -2.19 2.22
CA VAL A 24 3.86 -2.31 3.46
C VAL A 24 5.19 -3.04 3.22
N LEU A 25 5.21 -4.05 2.37
CA LEU A 25 6.40 -4.84 2.01
C LEU A 25 7.42 -3.98 1.26
N LEU A 26 6.96 -3.12 0.34
CA LEU A 26 7.81 -2.14 -0.32
C LEU A 26 8.45 -1.18 0.68
N LEU A 27 7.77 -0.88 1.79
CA LEU A 27 8.26 -0.01 2.85
C LEU A 27 9.10 -0.72 3.93
N ARG A 28 9.31 -2.03 3.81
CA ARG A 28 10.03 -2.83 4.79
C ARG A 28 11.52 -2.49 4.73
N GLY A 29 12.06 -1.97 5.83
CA GLY A 29 13.50 -1.87 6.05
C GLY A 29 14.07 -3.19 6.57
N ASP A 30 15.38 -3.25 6.76
CA ASP A 30 16.09 -4.47 7.18
C ASP A 30 15.60 -5.03 8.52
N ASP A 31 15.13 -4.17 9.43
CA ASP A 31 14.52 -4.54 10.72
C ASP A 31 13.12 -5.15 10.62
N GLY A 32 12.61 -5.32 9.40
CA GLY A 32 11.32 -5.91 9.12
C GLY A 32 10.10 -5.05 9.45
N LYS A 33 10.30 -3.84 9.98
CA LYS A 33 9.25 -2.85 10.23
C LYS A 33 9.07 -1.92 9.03
N PRO A 34 7.83 -1.49 8.71
CA PRO A 34 7.60 -0.51 7.67
C PRO A 34 8.11 0.86 8.12
N LEU A 35 9.27 1.28 7.59
CA LEU A 35 9.86 2.60 7.85
C LEU A 35 9.92 3.39 6.55
N ALA A 36 8.81 4.05 6.20
CA ALA A 36 8.80 5.01 5.10
C ALA A 36 9.86 6.11 5.26
N SER A 37 10.21 6.47 6.50
CA SER A 37 11.22 7.49 6.81
C SER A 37 12.66 7.09 6.48
N ALA A 38 12.96 5.79 6.47
CA ALA A 38 14.31 5.28 6.19
C ALA A 38 14.57 5.08 4.69
N ILE A 39 13.54 5.20 3.86
CA ILE A 39 13.64 5.01 2.41
C ILE A 39 14.02 6.33 1.77
N ASN A 40 15.11 6.30 1.00
CA ASN A 40 15.64 7.43 0.24
C ASN A 40 15.31 7.32 -1.25
N ASP A 41 14.65 6.24 -1.66
CA ASP A 41 14.26 5.97 -3.04
C ASP A 41 12.84 6.51 -3.31
N PRO A 42 12.69 7.60 -4.09
CA PRO A 42 11.39 8.19 -4.39
C PRO A 42 10.52 7.28 -5.27
N GLU A 43 11.09 6.45 -6.15
CA GLU A 43 10.32 5.54 -6.99
C GLU A 43 9.66 4.45 -6.14
N ARG A 44 10.41 3.89 -5.20
CA ARG A 44 9.90 2.88 -4.26
C ARG A 44 8.79 3.43 -3.37
N LEU A 45 8.90 4.69 -2.95
CA LEU A 45 7.86 5.39 -2.19
C LEU A 45 6.60 5.61 -3.03
N GLN A 46 6.73 5.99 -4.30
CA GLN A 46 5.59 6.14 -5.21
C GLN A 46 4.88 4.81 -5.49
N GLN A 47 5.62 3.74 -5.75
CA GLN A 47 5.05 2.40 -5.94
C GLN A 47 4.29 1.92 -4.70
N ALA A 48 4.83 2.20 -3.50
CA ALA A 48 4.15 1.91 -2.25
C ALA A 48 2.84 2.70 -2.11
N ASP A 49 2.83 4.00 -2.43
CA ASP A 49 1.60 4.81 -2.37
C ASP A 49 0.53 4.31 -3.35
N GLN A 50 0.90 3.96 -4.57
CA GLN A 50 -0.02 3.40 -5.58
C GLN A 50 -0.67 2.10 -5.11
N CYS A 51 0.10 1.21 -4.45
CA CYS A 51 -0.44 -0.01 -3.87
C CYS A 51 -1.45 0.30 -2.75
N LEU A 52 -1.13 1.26 -1.87
CA LEU A 52 -2.02 1.67 -0.78
C LEU A 52 -3.27 2.39 -1.28
N GLU A 53 -3.17 3.14 -2.38
CA GLU A 53 -4.30 3.76 -3.05
C GLU A 53 -5.29 2.70 -3.58
N ARG A 54 -4.78 1.70 -4.28
CA ARG A 54 -5.59 0.56 -4.76
C ARG A 54 -6.25 -0.17 -3.60
N ALA A 55 -5.54 -0.35 -2.48
CA ALA A 55 -6.12 -0.93 -1.26
C ALA A 55 -7.28 -0.09 -0.70
N ALA A 56 -7.12 1.24 -0.65
CA ALA A 56 -8.13 2.16 -0.17
C ALA A 56 -9.37 2.20 -1.09
N TRP A 57 -9.15 2.16 -2.41
CA TRP A 57 -10.22 2.14 -3.40
C TRP A 57 -11.09 0.87 -3.29
N LEU A 58 -10.45 -0.29 -3.11
CA LEU A 58 -11.15 -1.57 -2.93
C LEU A 58 -11.86 -1.68 -1.56
N HIS A 59 -11.28 -1.10 -0.51
CA HIS A 59 -11.86 -1.16 0.82
C HIS A 59 -11.47 0.07 1.67
N PRO A 60 -12.28 1.14 1.73
CA PRO A 60 -11.91 2.38 2.41
C PRO A 60 -11.65 2.20 3.91
N LYS A 61 -12.25 1.17 4.55
CA LYS A 61 -12.01 0.84 5.97
C LYS A 61 -10.69 0.10 6.24
N ILE A 62 -9.78 0.00 5.26
CA ILE A 62 -8.50 -0.71 5.42
C ILE A 62 -7.40 0.11 6.12
N GLN A 63 -7.69 1.33 6.57
CA GLN A 63 -6.83 2.14 7.45
C GLN A 63 -5.41 2.38 6.90
N VAL A 64 -5.28 2.71 5.61
CA VAL A 64 -3.99 3.04 4.96
C VAL A 64 -3.70 4.53 4.89
N LYS A 65 -4.66 5.39 5.26
CA LYS A 65 -4.56 6.86 5.16
C LYS A 65 -3.31 7.42 5.85
N THR A 66 -3.07 7.04 7.10
CA THR A 66 -1.91 7.53 7.87
C THR A 66 -0.58 7.09 7.25
N LEU A 67 -0.53 5.88 6.69
CA LEU A 67 0.68 5.38 6.03
C LEU A 67 0.96 6.15 4.74
N ARG A 68 -0.06 6.41 3.92
CA ARG A 68 0.04 7.26 2.71
C ARG A 68 0.51 8.68 3.04
N GLN A 69 -0.01 9.27 4.11
CA GLN A 69 0.43 10.59 4.57
C GLN A 69 1.93 10.63 4.92
N ARG A 70 2.47 9.57 5.56
CA ARG A 70 3.89 9.47 5.89
C ARG A 70 4.76 9.32 4.63
N ILE A 71 4.30 8.55 3.63
CA ILE A 71 4.99 8.43 2.33
C ILE A 71 5.02 9.78 1.62
N ALA A 72 3.90 10.48 1.54
CA ALA A 72 3.81 11.80 0.92
C ALA A 72 4.72 12.82 1.62
N ALA A 73 4.79 12.80 2.95
CA ALA A 73 5.71 13.65 3.70
C ALA A 73 7.18 13.33 3.37
N ARG A 74 7.54 12.04 3.24
CA ARG A 74 8.90 11.64 2.85
C ARG A 74 9.25 12.07 1.44
N LEU A 75 8.34 11.89 0.48
CA LEU A 75 8.53 12.33 -0.91
C LEU A 75 8.80 13.84 -0.99
N ARG A 76 8.03 14.65 -0.25
CA ARG A 76 8.27 16.11 -0.16
C ARG A 76 9.63 16.44 0.43
N ALA A 77 10.06 15.71 1.47
CA ALA A 77 11.38 15.90 2.05
C ALA A 77 12.52 15.57 1.06
N LEU A 78 12.33 14.58 0.19
CA LEU A 78 13.32 14.21 -0.85
C LEU A 78 13.34 15.21 -2.02
N GLN A 79 12.19 15.79 -2.37
CA GLN A 79 12.06 16.78 -3.45
C GLN A 79 12.47 18.21 -3.03
N GLY A 80 12.44 18.51 -1.73
CA GLY A 80 12.80 19.82 -1.19
C GLY A 80 14.30 20.06 -1.01
N THR A 81 15.16 19.29 -1.68
CA THR A 81 16.62 19.42 -1.70
C THR A 81 17.07 19.77 -3.09
#